data_AF-A0A285ICB4-F1
#
_entry.id   AF-A0A285ICB4-F1
#
_cell.length_a   1.000
_cell.length_b   1.000
_cell.length_c   1.000
_cell.angle_alpha   90.00
_cell.angle_beta   90.00
_cell.angle_gamma   90.00
#
_symmetry.space_group_name_H-M   'P 1'
#
loop_
_entity.id
_entity.type
_entity.pdbx_description
1 polymer ?
#
loop_
_entity_poly.entity_id
_entity_poly.type
_entity_poly.pdbx_seq_one_letter_code
_entity_poly.pdbx_strand_id
1 'polypeptide(L)'
;MLALRECVLHFTPYGFRATWHHLLVSAGVPVWLEDDPDSLLRALDELEEARNLWLAETRAFAARRRTEKAAGHRAPRAADSWRTSWMTHSPAPEAHSNKRLIEVVAHLIEHHHIDAAPALDPRTALPWPLIWQRAIRRGPTIGGGDITRFRAEFSPAGADRRFGTFQLYVRGTALGDSTTTALYPHLSSLRSLSDAAASSGPRPPSPLFLDDTFDHLTMTLELTEEDMAFAFTTRPLAEWGNPPPWSPPPGRTLRLLVPRADVTAAWHEAEPKFERLLS
;
A
#
# COMPACT_ATOMS: atom_id res chain seq x y z
N MET A 1 -11.08 -7.73 10.54
CA MET A 1 -10.34 -7.09 9.42
C MET A 1 -9.06 -7.85 9.01
N LEU A 2 -8.13 -8.16 9.93
CA LEU A 2 -6.88 -8.89 9.62
C LEU A 2 -7.11 -10.26 8.95
N ALA A 3 -8.02 -11.08 9.49
CA ALA A 3 -8.37 -12.39 8.92
C ALA A 3 -8.96 -12.26 7.50
N LEU A 4 -9.89 -11.31 7.29
CA LEU A 4 -10.49 -11.06 5.97
C LEU A 4 -9.43 -10.65 4.94
N ARG A 5 -8.47 -9.79 5.32
CA ARG A 5 -7.38 -9.37 4.43
C ARG A 5 -6.43 -10.50 4.08
N GLU A 6 -6.10 -11.36 5.04
CA GLU A 6 -5.31 -12.57 4.78
C GLU A 6 -6.06 -13.49 3.80
N CYS A 7 -7.36 -13.67 3.98
CA CYS A 7 -8.19 -14.42 3.03
C CYS A 7 -8.17 -13.81 1.62
N VAL A 8 -8.18 -12.48 1.48
CA VAL A 8 -8.12 -11.78 0.18
C VAL A 8 -6.73 -11.88 -0.47
N LEU A 9 -5.63 -11.91 0.31
CA LEU A 9 -4.28 -12.11 -0.24
C LEU A 9 -4.14 -13.45 -0.96
N HIS A 10 -4.81 -14.48 -0.48
CA HIS A 10 -4.83 -15.81 -1.09
C HIS A 10 -5.88 -15.93 -2.21
N PHE A 11 -6.66 -14.89 -2.48
CA PHE A 11 -7.68 -14.85 -3.52
C PHE A 11 -7.19 -14.04 -4.74
N THR A 12 -6.69 -14.77 -5.73
CA THR A 12 -5.96 -14.20 -6.86
C THR A 12 -6.68 -14.00 -8.19
N PRO A 13 -7.92 -14.47 -8.45
CA PRO A 13 -8.50 -14.40 -9.80
C PRO A 13 -8.89 -12.99 -10.24
N TYR A 14 -9.22 -12.11 -9.31
CA TYR A 14 -9.63 -10.72 -9.58
C TYR A 14 -8.55 -9.69 -9.17
N GLY A 15 -7.46 -10.16 -8.57
CA GLY A 15 -6.42 -9.32 -7.99
C GLY A 15 -6.82 -8.73 -6.64
N PHE A 16 -5.83 -8.50 -5.77
CA PHE A 16 -6.03 -8.05 -4.40
C PHE A 16 -6.81 -6.71 -4.32
N ARG A 17 -6.43 -5.73 -5.15
CA ARG A 17 -6.99 -4.37 -5.11
C ARG A 17 -8.47 -4.35 -5.51
N ALA A 18 -8.82 -5.03 -6.60
CA ALA A 18 -10.18 -5.08 -7.08
C ALA A 18 -11.08 -5.90 -6.14
N THR A 19 -10.59 -7.05 -5.64
CA THR A 19 -11.30 -7.87 -4.65
C THR A 19 -11.57 -7.08 -3.36
N TRP A 20 -10.57 -6.40 -2.83
CA TRP A 20 -10.71 -5.64 -1.58
C TRP A 20 -11.68 -4.47 -1.73
N HIS A 21 -11.54 -3.67 -2.79
CA HIS A 21 -12.46 -2.56 -3.06
C HIS A 21 -13.89 -3.05 -3.27
N HIS A 22 -14.06 -4.13 -4.03
CA HIS A 22 -15.35 -4.75 -4.27
C HIS A 22 -16.03 -5.16 -2.97
N LEU A 23 -15.34 -5.91 -2.09
CA LEU A 23 -15.88 -6.34 -0.81
C LEU A 23 -16.27 -5.16 0.11
N LEU A 24 -15.52 -4.05 0.08
CA LEU A 24 -15.89 -2.87 0.86
C LEU A 24 -17.18 -2.23 0.34
N VAL A 25 -17.38 -2.18 -0.97
CA VAL A 25 -18.55 -1.58 -1.62
C VAL A 25 -19.77 -2.52 -1.56
N SER A 26 -19.60 -3.79 -1.90
CA SER A 26 -20.67 -4.79 -1.98
C SER A 26 -21.20 -5.18 -0.59
N ALA A 27 -20.31 -5.37 0.38
CA ALA A 27 -20.70 -5.69 1.76
C ALA A 27 -21.03 -4.43 2.58
N GLY A 28 -20.88 -3.24 2.00
CA GLY A 28 -21.20 -1.97 2.66
C GLY A 28 -20.39 -1.74 3.93
N VAL A 29 -19.10 -2.06 3.90
CA VAL A 29 -18.22 -1.94 5.07
C VAL A 29 -18.04 -0.44 5.39
N PRO A 30 -18.50 0.02 6.57
CA PRO A 30 -18.45 1.43 6.94
C PRO A 30 -17.00 1.87 7.21
N VAL A 31 -16.80 3.20 7.20
CA VAL A 31 -15.54 3.82 7.62
C VAL A 31 -15.23 3.50 9.08
N TRP A 32 -16.25 3.44 9.93
CA TRP A 32 -16.18 3.04 11.34
C TRP A 32 -16.91 1.72 11.52
N LEU A 33 -16.17 0.66 11.88
CA LEU A 33 -16.72 -0.69 11.99
C LEU A 33 -17.77 -0.81 13.10
N GLU A 34 -17.74 0.09 14.09
CA GLU A 34 -18.70 0.21 15.16
C GLU A 34 -20.11 0.54 14.65
N ASP A 35 -20.22 1.20 13.49
CA ASP A 35 -21.50 1.54 12.87
C ASP A 35 -22.21 0.29 12.31
N ASP A 36 -21.43 -0.71 11.87
CA ASP A 36 -21.92 -1.99 11.38
C ASP A 36 -20.85 -3.08 11.47
N PRO A 37 -20.76 -3.79 12.60
CA PRO A 37 -19.82 -4.89 12.79
C PRO A 37 -20.10 -6.09 11.87
N ASP A 38 -21.35 -6.30 11.45
CA ASP A 38 -21.79 -7.44 10.65
C ASP A 38 -21.38 -7.32 9.17
N SER A 39 -20.99 -6.12 8.73
CA SER A 39 -20.43 -5.86 7.40
C SER A 39 -19.20 -6.72 7.08
N LEU A 40 -18.41 -7.12 8.09
CA LEU A 40 -17.27 -8.02 7.91
C LEU A 40 -17.66 -9.48 7.66
N LEU A 41 -18.74 -9.94 8.28
CA LEU A 41 -19.24 -11.30 8.05
C LEU A 41 -19.80 -11.39 6.63
N ARG A 42 -20.57 -10.37 6.21
CA ARG A 42 -21.06 -10.26 4.83
C ARG A 42 -19.93 -10.24 3.80
N ALA A 43 -18.85 -9.51 4.06
CA ALA A 43 -17.67 -9.49 3.20
C ALA A 43 -16.93 -10.84 3.16
N LEU A 44 -16.90 -11.56 4.29
CA LEU A 44 -16.27 -12.88 4.35
C LEU A 44 -17.08 -13.93 3.58
N ASP A 45 -18.40 -13.94 3.77
CA ASP A 45 -19.32 -14.85 3.07
C ASP A 45 -19.20 -14.67 1.55
N GLU A 46 -19.20 -13.42 1.09
CA GLU A 46 -19.06 -13.08 -0.32
C GLU A 46 -17.69 -13.51 -0.90
N LEU A 47 -16.62 -13.35 -0.12
CA LEU A 47 -15.29 -13.84 -0.49
C LEU A 47 -15.23 -15.37 -0.56
N GLU A 48 -15.85 -16.06 0.41
CA GLU A 48 -15.88 -17.52 0.46
C GLU A 48 -16.66 -18.12 -0.72
N GLU A 49 -17.79 -17.53 -1.07
CA GLU A 49 -18.57 -17.90 -2.26
C GLU A 49 -17.74 -17.78 -3.55
N ALA A 50 -17.08 -16.65 -3.74
CA ALA A 50 -16.22 -16.41 -4.90
C ALA A 50 -14.99 -17.36 -4.93
N ARG A 51 -14.41 -17.64 -3.75
CA ARG A 51 -13.31 -18.61 -3.59
C ARG A 51 -13.73 -20.02 -3.96
N ASN A 52 -14.93 -20.45 -3.59
CA ASN A 52 -15.43 -21.78 -3.89
C ASN A 52 -15.63 -21.98 -5.40
N LEU A 53 -16.18 -20.98 -6.09
CA LEU A 53 -16.27 -20.97 -7.56
C LEU A 53 -14.88 -21.09 -8.21
N TRP A 54 -13.92 -20.27 -7.78
CA TRP A 54 -12.56 -20.30 -8.32
C TRP A 54 -11.84 -21.64 -8.11
N LEU A 55 -11.99 -22.25 -6.93
CA LEU A 55 -11.40 -23.54 -6.61
C LEU A 55 -12.04 -24.67 -7.44
N ALA A 56 -13.35 -24.62 -7.69
CA ALA A 56 -14.03 -25.58 -8.57
C ALA A 56 -13.45 -25.53 -9.99
N GLU A 57 -13.32 -24.33 -10.56
CA GLU A 57 -12.74 -24.12 -11.89
C GLU A 57 -11.26 -24.53 -11.97
N THR A 58 -10.48 -24.24 -10.93
CA THR A 58 -9.07 -24.64 -10.87
C THR A 58 -8.92 -26.17 -10.85
N ARG A 59 -9.78 -26.89 -10.12
CA ARG A 59 -9.79 -28.36 -10.11
C ARG A 59 -10.22 -28.94 -11.46
N ALA A 60 -11.23 -28.36 -12.10
CA ALA A 60 -11.68 -28.77 -13.43
C ALA A 60 -10.58 -28.62 -14.48
N PHE A 61 -9.87 -27.48 -14.46
CA PHE A 61 -8.70 -27.25 -15.31
C PHE A 61 -7.58 -28.27 -15.07
N ALA A 62 -7.23 -28.51 -13.80
CA ALA A 62 -6.18 -29.45 -13.45
C ALA A 62 -6.50 -30.88 -13.90
N ALA A 63 -7.76 -31.32 -13.75
CA ALA A 63 -8.23 -32.61 -14.25
C ALA A 63 -8.10 -32.70 -15.78
N ARG A 64 -8.55 -31.67 -16.50
CA ARG A 64 -8.41 -31.60 -17.97
C ARG A 64 -6.95 -31.67 -18.42
N ARG A 65 -6.06 -30.88 -17.82
CA ARG A 65 -4.62 -30.88 -18.15
C ARG A 65 -3.94 -32.21 -17.89
N ARG A 66 -4.37 -32.98 -16.88
CA ARG A 66 -3.83 -34.34 -16.65
C ARG A 66 -4.21 -35.28 -17.80
N THR A 67 -5.47 -35.25 -18.25
CA THR A 67 -5.93 -36.03 -19.40
C THR A 67 -5.22 -35.63 -20.68
N GLU A 68 -5.07 -34.33 -20.95
CA GLU A 68 -4.38 -33.82 -22.14
C GLU A 68 -2.88 -34.16 -22.15
N LYS A 69 -2.19 -34.07 -21.01
CA LYS A 69 -0.80 -34.49 -20.87
C LYS A 69 -0.64 -35.99 -21.12
N ALA A 70 -1.57 -36.81 -20.61
CA ALA A 70 -1.58 -38.25 -20.86
C ALA A 70 -1.82 -38.58 -22.34
N ALA A 71 -2.61 -37.76 -23.04
CA ALA A 71 -2.85 -37.86 -24.49
C ALA A 71 -1.74 -37.21 -25.36
N GLY A 72 -0.66 -36.70 -24.77
CA GLY A 72 0.49 -36.14 -25.50
C GLY A 72 0.45 -34.63 -25.77
N HIS A 73 -0.60 -33.91 -25.37
CA HIS A 73 -0.73 -32.46 -25.57
C HIS A 73 -0.06 -31.65 -24.43
N ARG A 74 1.20 -31.26 -24.63
CA ARG A 74 2.01 -30.61 -23.59
C ARG A 74 1.88 -29.08 -23.50
N ALA A 75 1.40 -28.42 -24.56
CA ALA A 75 1.08 -26.99 -24.52
C ALA A 75 -0.34 -26.75 -23.98
N PRO A 76 -0.57 -25.70 -23.16
CA PRO A 76 -1.91 -25.19 -22.86
C PRO A 76 -2.61 -24.72 -24.13
N ARG A 77 -3.95 -24.74 -24.16
CA ARG A 77 -4.70 -24.15 -25.28
C ARG A 77 -4.54 -22.63 -25.25
N ALA A 78 -4.69 -21.97 -26.40
CA ALA A 78 -4.66 -20.50 -26.47
C ALA A 78 -5.68 -19.84 -25.52
N ALA A 79 -6.85 -20.45 -25.34
CA ALA A 79 -7.88 -20.02 -24.40
C ALA A 79 -7.49 -20.14 -22.92
N ASP A 80 -6.43 -20.89 -22.58
CA ASP A 80 -5.92 -21.05 -21.20
C ASP A 80 -4.72 -20.13 -20.90
N SER A 81 -4.26 -19.33 -21.87
CA SER A 81 -3.05 -18.49 -21.78
C SER A 81 -3.11 -17.39 -20.72
N TRP A 82 -4.31 -16.87 -20.42
CA TRP A 82 -4.52 -15.86 -19.38
C TRP A 82 -4.18 -16.38 -17.98
N ARG A 83 -4.32 -17.70 -17.72
CA ARG A 83 -3.99 -18.32 -16.43
C ARG A 83 -2.48 -18.30 -16.14
N THR A 84 -1.64 -18.08 -17.14
CA THR A 84 -0.18 -17.90 -17.00
C THR A 84 0.27 -16.44 -16.90
N SER A 85 -0.63 -15.46 -17.11
CA SER A 85 -0.29 -14.02 -17.25
C SER A 85 -0.94 -13.09 -16.21
N TRP A 86 -1.61 -13.62 -15.19
CA TRP A 86 -2.48 -12.86 -14.27
C TRP A 86 -1.78 -11.82 -13.35
N MET A 87 -0.44 -11.75 -13.35
CA MET A 87 0.29 -10.76 -12.54
C MET A 87 0.27 -9.32 -13.10
N THR A 88 -0.22 -9.08 -14.33
CA THR A 88 -0.09 -7.79 -15.01
C THR A 88 -1.38 -6.99 -15.17
N HIS A 89 -2.54 -7.47 -14.71
CA HIS A 89 -3.80 -6.79 -15.00
C HIS A 89 -4.75 -6.75 -13.79
N SER A 90 -4.91 -5.57 -13.19
CA SER A 90 -6.06 -5.22 -12.35
C SER A 90 -6.88 -4.19 -13.11
N PRO A 91 -8.19 -4.40 -13.35
CA PRO A 91 -9.03 -3.37 -13.94
C PRO A 91 -9.12 -2.15 -13.03
N ALA A 92 -9.30 -0.97 -13.62
CA ALA A 92 -9.43 0.29 -12.91
C ALA A 92 -10.61 0.26 -11.90
N PRO A 93 -10.47 0.83 -10.69
CA PRO A 93 -11.52 0.88 -9.66
C PRO A 93 -12.84 1.50 -10.15
N GLU A 94 -12.84 2.40 -11.13
CA GLU A 94 -14.10 3.00 -11.65
C GLU A 94 -14.94 2.07 -12.54
N ALA A 95 -14.40 0.95 -13.02
CA ALA A 95 -15.13 0.00 -13.88
C ALA A 95 -15.93 -1.06 -13.09
N HIS A 96 -16.08 -0.89 -11.78
CA HIS A 96 -16.62 -1.94 -10.91
C HIS A 96 -18.16 -1.94 -10.92
N SER A 97 -18.72 -3.10 -11.23
CA SER A 97 -20.16 -3.35 -11.17
C SER A 97 -20.61 -3.48 -9.70
N ASN A 98 -21.78 -2.94 -9.34
CA ASN A 98 -22.47 -3.22 -8.07
C ASN A 98 -22.99 -4.68 -7.94
N LYS A 99 -22.40 -5.59 -8.71
CA LYS A 99 -22.69 -7.02 -8.70
C LYS A 99 -21.96 -7.67 -7.54
N ARG A 100 -22.32 -8.91 -7.19
CA ARG A 100 -21.58 -9.67 -6.16
C ARG A 100 -20.23 -10.15 -6.70
N LEU A 101 -19.25 -10.39 -5.82
CA LEU A 101 -17.90 -10.81 -6.18
C LEU A 101 -17.91 -12.13 -6.96
N ILE A 102 -18.80 -13.05 -6.58
CA ILE A 102 -18.99 -14.32 -7.30
C ILE A 102 -19.43 -14.10 -8.75
N GLU A 103 -20.27 -13.11 -9.03
CA GLU A 103 -20.76 -12.81 -10.38
C GLU A 103 -19.66 -12.15 -11.22
N VAL A 104 -18.84 -11.29 -10.59
CA VAL A 104 -17.65 -10.75 -11.22
C VAL A 104 -16.69 -11.87 -11.57
N VAL A 105 -16.38 -12.77 -10.63
CA VAL A 105 -15.45 -13.88 -10.86
C VAL A 105 -15.98 -14.84 -11.93
N ALA A 106 -17.29 -15.14 -11.94
CA ALA A 106 -17.93 -15.91 -13.01
C ALA A 106 -17.74 -15.22 -14.37
N HIS A 107 -17.98 -13.91 -14.43
CA HIS A 107 -17.77 -13.13 -15.65
C HIS A 107 -16.30 -13.13 -16.09
N LEU A 108 -15.33 -13.01 -15.17
CA LEU A 108 -13.90 -13.09 -15.51
C LEU A 108 -13.53 -14.48 -16.08
N ILE A 109 -14.12 -15.54 -15.53
CA ILE A 109 -13.94 -16.92 -16.00
C ILE A 109 -14.53 -17.10 -17.41
N GLU A 110 -15.66 -16.44 -17.69
CA GLU A 110 -16.36 -16.49 -18.99
C GLU A 110 -15.76 -15.55 -20.06
N HIS A 111 -15.27 -14.36 -19.69
CA HIS A 111 -15.03 -13.23 -20.61
C HIS A 111 -13.59 -12.72 -20.74
N HIS A 112 -12.55 -13.29 -20.13
CA HIS A 112 -11.17 -12.81 -20.31
C HIS A 112 -10.54 -13.13 -21.69
N HIS A 113 -11.12 -12.55 -22.74
CA HIS A 113 -10.45 -11.61 -23.64
C HIS A 113 -10.82 -10.18 -23.22
N ILE A 114 -9.98 -9.42 -22.51
CA ILE A 114 -10.11 -7.96 -22.51
C ILE A 114 -8.74 -7.29 -22.61
N ASP A 115 -8.61 -6.51 -23.69
CA ASP A 115 -7.56 -5.55 -24.04
C ASP A 115 -7.57 -4.31 -23.12
N ALA A 116 -6.43 -3.62 -23.13
CA ALA A 116 -6.10 -2.44 -22.34
C ALA A 116 -7.10 -1.27 -22.42
N ALA A 117 -7.41 -0.63 -21.28
CA ALA A 117 -7.85 0.78 -21.17
C ALA A 117 -7.80 1.28 -19.70
N PRO A 118 -7.90 2.59 -19.45
CA PRO A 118 -6.94 3.65 -19.74
C PRO A 118 -6.29 4.21 -18.45
N ALA A 119 -5.32 5.12 -18.59
CA ALA A 119 -4.57 5.72 -17.48
C ALA A 119 -5.45 6.60 -16.57
N LEU A 120 -5.23 6.47 -15.25
CA LEU A 120 -6.04 7.06 -14.17
C LEU A 120 -5.34 8.26 -13.51
N ASP A 121 -6.13 9.26 -13.09
CA ASP A 121 -5.70 10.48 -12.39
C ASP A 121 -5.10 10.19 -10.99
N PRO A 122 -3.87 10.65 -10.69
CA PRO A 122 -3.19 10.40 -9.42
C PRO A 122 -3.82 11.08 -8.17
N ARG A 123 -4.93 11.81 -8.28
CA ARG A 123 -5.55 12.56 -7.15
C ARG A 123 -6.63 11.81 -6.36
N THR A 124 -7.10 10.64 -6.80
CA THR A 124 -8.27 9.96 -6.19
C THR A 124 -7.98 8.66 -5.44
N ALA A 125 -6.72 8.23 -5.31
CA ALA A 125 -6.36 7.04 -4.54
C ALA A 125 -5.34 7.38 -3.43
N LEU A 126 -5.78 7.31 -2.17
CA LEU A 126 -4.83 7.10 -1.06
C LEU A 126 -4.14 5.75 -1.30
N PRO A 127 -2.79 5.67 -1.31
CA PRO A 127 -2.12 4.40 -1.49
C PRO A 127 -2.54 3.38 -0.41
N TRP A 128 -2.82 2.14 -0.83
CA TRP A 128 -3.36 1.08 0.03
C TRP A 128 -2.55 0.76 1.32
N PRO A 129 -1.22 0.96 1.42
CA PRO A 129 -0.47 0.74 2.67
C PRO A 129 -0.96 1.64 3.83
N LEU A 130 -1.58 2.77 3.50
CA LEU A 130 -2.12 3.77 4.42
C LEU A 130 -3.39 3.32 5.13
N ILE A 131 -4.28 2.66 4.38
CA ILE A 131 -5.53 2.10 4.89
C ILE A 131 -5.20 0.91 5.82
N TRP A 132 -4.15 0.16 5.49
CA TRP A 132 -3.66 -0.98 6.26
C TRP A 132 -3.08 -0.61 7.63
N GLN A 133 -2.17 0.38 7.72
CA GLN A 133 -1.57 0.80 9.00
C GLN A 133 -2.63 1.33 9.98
N ARG A 134 -3.60 2.12 9.49
CA ARG A 134 -4.66 2.72 10.30
C ARG A 134 -5.72 1.73 10.76
N ALA A 135 -6.06 0.74 9.95
CA ALA A 135 -7.07 -0.27 10.30
C ALA A 135 -6.58 -1.33 11.30
N ILE A 136 -5.25 -1.48 11.48
CA ILE A 136 -4.66 -2.54 12.31
C ILE A 136 -4.36 -2.07 13.74
N ARG A 137 -4.01 -0.80 13.96
CA ARG A 137 -3.57 -0.31 15.27
C ARG A 137 -4.64 0.55 15.92
N ARG A 138 -5.25 0.03 17.00
CA ARG A 138 -6.27 0.69 17.86
C ARG A 138 -5.75 1.91 18.66
N GLY A 139 -4.59 2.48 18.30
CA GLY A 139 -4.00 3.64 18.97
C GLY A 139 -4.28 4.92 18.17
N PRO A 140 -4.42 6.10 18.82
CA PRO A 140 -4.57 7.36 18.11
C PRO A 140 -3.28 7.67 17.33
N THR A 141 -3.30 7.46 16.01
CA THR A 141 -2.24 7.96 15.13
C THR A 141 -2.27 9.48 15.16
N ILE A 142 -1.13 10.07 15.49
CA ILE A 142 -0.95 11.53 15.47
C ILE A 142 0.07 11.90 14.39
N GLY A 143 -0.08 13.08 13.82
CA GLY A 143 0.80 13.54 12.76
C GLY A 143 0.36 14.87 12.20
N GLY A 144 1.06 15.34 11.18
CA GLY A 144 0.81 16.59 10.51
C GLY A 144 1.08 16.51 9.01
N GLY A 145 0.36 17.31 8.25
CA GLY A 145 0.45 17.36 6.79
C GLY A 145 -0.53 16.46 6.05
N ASP A 146 -0.49 16.60 4.72
CA ASP A 146 -1.32 15.89 3.75
C ASP A 146 -0.53 14.75 3.13
N ILE A 147 -1.08 13.55 3.24
CA ILE A 147 -0.47 12.32 2.75
C ILE A 147 -0.22 12.29 1.25
N THR A 148 -1.01 13.01 0.46
CA THR A 148 -0.84 13.16 -1.00
C THR A 148 0.28 14.12 -1.37
N ARG A 149 0.80 14.88 -0.39
CA ARG A 149 1.88 15.85 -0.55
C ARG A 149 3.07 15.46 0.31
N PHE A 150 3.00 15.77 1.59
CA PHE A 150 3.96 15.37 2.61
C PHE A 150 3.27 15.26 3.96
N ARG A 151 3.54 14.15 4.65
CA ARG A 151 2.98 13.90 5.98
C ARG A 151 3.94 13.09 6.81
N ALA A 152 4.10 13.48 8.06
CA ALA A 152 4.75 12.69 9.08
C ALA A 152 3.73 12.25 10.13
N GLU A 153 3.74 10.97 10.49
CA GLU A 153 2.86 10.46 11.54
C GLU A 153 3.54 9.41 12.42
N PHE A 154 3.01 9.31 13.64
CA PHE A 154 3.45 8.38 14.66
C PHE A 154 2.24 7.71 15.29
N SER A 155 2.33 6.39 15.42
CA SER A 155 1.31 5.56 16.04
C SER A 155 1.90 4.89 17.29
N PRO A 156 1.59 5.41 18.49
CA PRO A 156 2.09 4.85 19.75
C PRO A 156 1.73 3.38 19.92
N ALA A 157 2.64 2.59 20.50
CA ALA A 157 2.44 1.19 20.82
C ALA A 157 2.55 0.97 22.33
N GLY A 158 1.55 0.30 22.91
CA GLY A 158 1.55 -0.02 24.34
C GLY A 158 1.30 1.18 25.25
N ALA A 159 1.59 1.01 26.55
CA ALA A 159 1.37 2.03 27.58
C ALA A 159 2.44 3.13 27.56
N ASP A 160 3.69 2.79 27.20
CA ASP A 160 4.76 3.77 27.00
C ASP A 160 4.60 4.41 25.61
N ARG A 161 3.91 5.55 25.59
CA ARG A 161 3.51 6.26 24.36
C ARG A 161 4.68 6.83 23.56
N ARG A 162 5.93 6.67 24.04
CA ARG A 162 7.16 7.11 23.39
C ARG A 162 7.69 6.11 22.35
N PHE A 163 7.22 4.86 22.40
CA PHE A 163 7.53 3.84 21.41
C PHE A 163 6.32 3.59 20.52
N GLY A 164 6.55 3.32 19.25
CA GLY A 164 5.48 3.19 18.28
C GLY A 164 6.01 3.04 16.87
N THR A 165 5.12 3.09 15.91
CA THR A 165 5.51 3.09 14.50
C THR A 165 5.58 4.52 13.99
N PHE A 166 6.71 4.89 13.42
CA PHE A 166 6.88 6.16 12.73
C PHE A 166 6.78 5.97 11.22
N GLN A 167 6.15 6.91 10.54
CA GLN A 167 5.91 6.82 9.11
C GLN A 167 5.99 8.19 8.45
N LEU A 168 6.78 8.26 7.37
CA LEU A 168 6.83 9.39 6.46
C LEU A 168 6.10 9.05 5.16
N TYR A 169 5.36 10.02 4.64
CA TYR A 169 4.74 9.97 3.34
C TYR A 169 5.21 11.12 2.48
N VAL A 170 5.63 10.79 1.27
CA VAL A 170 6.06 11.74 0.25
C VAL A 170 5.25 11.42 -1.00
N ARG A 171 4.37 12.34 -1.41
CA ARG A 171 3.48 12.16 -2.57
C ARG A 171 2.69 10.83 -2.51
N GLY A 172 2.17 10.49 -1.34
CA GLY A 172 1.50 9.22 -1.06
C GLY A 172 2.44 8.04 -0.82
N THR A 173 3.71 8.10 -1.21
CA THR A 173 4.62 6.96 -1.03
C THR A 173 5.04 6.84 0.44
N ALA A 174 4.73 5.69 1.05
CA ALA A 174 5.13 5.34 2.40
C ALA A 174 6.61 4.92 2.42
N LEU A 175 7.40 5.54 3.31
CA LEU A 175 8.85 5.31 3.39
C LEU A 175 9.32 4.50 4.60
N GLY A 176 8.62 4.54 5.74
CA GLY A 176 8.96 3.73 6.93
C GLY A 176 8.67 2.23 6.75
N ASP A 177 9.39 1.40 7.51
CA ASP A 177 9.28 -0.06 7.48
C ASP A 177 8.21 -0.66 8.40
N SER A 178 7.47 0.19 9.12
CA SER A 178 6.46 -0.19 10.12
C SER A 178 6.97 -0.90 11.37
N THR A 179 8.28 -0.92 11.61
CA THR A 179 8.85 -1.43 12.85
C THR A 179 8.47 -0.52 14.03
N THR A 180 8.64 -1.05 15.23
CA THR A 180 8.48 -0.26 16.46
C THR A 180 9.79 0.44 16.75
N THR A 181 9.74 1.77 16.88
CA THR A 181 10.87 2.68 17.10
C THR A 181 10.52 3.68 18.21
N ALA A 182 11.54 4.35 18.75
CA ALA A 182 11.34 5.48 19.67
C ALA A 182 10.98 6.74 18.87
N LEU A 183 10.09 7.59 19.39
CA LEU A 183 9.67 8.82 18.68
C LEU A 183 10.77 9.90 18.63
N TYR A 184 11.59 10.02 19.68
CA TYR A 184 12.53 11.13 19.84
C TYR A 184 13.53 11.30 18.68
N PRO A 185 14.18 10.24 18.16
CA PRO A 185 15.12 10.39 17.05
C PRO A 185 14.44 10.85 15.75
N HIS A 186 13.20 10.41 15.51
CA HIS A 186 12.39 10.87 14.36
C HIS A 186 12.00 12.35 14.47
N LEU A 187 11.74 12.85 15.69
CA LEU A 187 11.47 14.27 15.92
C LEU A 187 12.67 15.14 15.51
N SER A 188 13.88 14.73 15.87
CA SER A 188 15.13 15.42 15.46
C SER A 188 15.32 15.41 13.94
N SER A 189 15.05 14.26 13.30
CA SER A 189 15.14 14.10 11.84
C SER A 189 14.13 15.00 11.11
N LEU A 190 12.89 15.08 11.59
CA LEU A 190 11.87 15.95 11.01
C LEU A 190 12.17 17.44 11.19
N ARG A 191 12.69 17.85 12.36
CA ARG A 191 13.14 19.23 12.58
C ARG A 191 14.22 19.61 11.58
N SER A 192 15.21 18.74 11.40
CA SER A 192 16.30 18.93 10.42
C SER A 192 15.77 19.04 8.98
N LEU A 193 14.76 18.24 8.62
CA LEU A 193 14.07 18.35 7.32
C LEU A 193 13.33 19.68 7.17
N SER A 194 12.63 20.14 8.21
CA SER A 194 11.93 21.44 8.19
C SER A 194 12.91 22.61 8.08
N ASP A 195 14.03 22.57 8.79
CA ASP A 195 15.08 23.59 8.70
C ASP A 195 15.70 23.63 7.30
N ALA A 196 15.92 22.45 6.70
CA ALA A 196 16.34 22.36 5.30
C ALA A 196 15.28 22.95 4.36
N ALA A 197 14.00 22.65 4.56
CA ALA A 197 12.90 23.20 3.79
C ALA A 197 12.82 24.74 3.89
N ALA A 198 13.08 25.31 5.07
CA ALA A 198 13.05 26.75 5.31
C ALA A 198 14.30 27.51 4.83
N SER A 199 15.41 26.81 4.59
CA SER A 199 16.67 27.46 4.17
C SER A 199 16.58 28.11 2.78
N SER A 200 17.27 29.22 2.55
CA SER A 200 17.25 29.88 1.24
C SER A 200 18.14 29.17 0.20
N GLY A 201 17.69 29.18 -1.05
CA GLY A 201 18.46 28.76 -2.21
C GLY A 201 18.52 27.24 -2.44
N PRO A 202 19.04 26.84 -3.61
CA PRO A 202 19.16 25.44 -3.99
C PRO A 202 20.35 24.78 -3.30
N ARG A 203 20.27 23.46 -3.12
CA ARG A 203 21.34 22.63 -2.56
C ARG A 203 21.48 21.36 -3.40
N PRO A 204 22.70 20.99 -3.79
CA PRO A 204 22.91 19.75 -4.54
C PRO A 204 22.46 18.53 -3.72
N PRO A 205 22.22 17.38 -4.38
CA PRO A 205 21.86 16.15 -3.70
C PRO A 205 22.85 15.80 -2.59
N SER A 206 22.36 15.66 -1.37
CA SER A 206 23.13 15.20 -0.21
C SER A 206 22.46 13.98 0.43
N PRO A 207 23.22 13.07 1.07
CA PRO A 207 22.64 11.96 1.83
C PRO A 207 21.62 12.44 2.86
N LEU A 208 20.50 11.74 2.96
CA LEU A 208 19.44 11.98 3.94
C LEU A 208 19.37 10.79 4.89
N PHE A 209 19.47 11.04 6.19
CA PHE A 209 19.36 10.03 7.25
C PHE A 209 18.12 10.34 8.09
N LEU A 210 17.20 9.37 8.20
CA LEU A 210 15.93 9.51 8.91
C LEU A 210 15.77 8.52 10.07
N ASP A 211 16.89 7.98 10.58
CA ASP A 211 16.95 6.97 11.64
C ASP A 211 16.47 5.56 11.23
N ASP A 212 16.48 4.65 12.21
CA ASP A 212 16.36 3.18 12.11
C ASP A 212 15.23 2.67 11.19
N THR A 213 14.07 3.32 11.23
CA THR A 213 12.85 2.94 10.51
C THR A 213 13.01 3.06 8.98
N PHE A 214 14.06 3.75 8.53
CA PHE A 214 14.34 4.02 7.12
C PHE A 214 15.67 3.38 6.67
N ASP A 215 16.33 2.59 7.49
CA ASP A 215 17.64 1.99 7.17
C ASP A 215 17.59 1.02 5.99
N HIS A 216 16.41 0.50 5.66
CA HIS A 216 16.16 -0.28 4.45
C HIS A 216 16.24 0.53 3.16
N LEU A 217 16.38 1.86 3.26
CA LEU A 217 16.50 2.79 2.15
C LEU A 217 17.89 3.45 2.13
N THR A 218 18.36 3.73 0.91
CA THR A 218 19.39 4.73 0.66
C THR A 218 18.69 5.97 0.16
N MET A 219 18.78 7.08 0.90
CA MET A 219 18.05 8.31 0.60
C MET A 219 18.99 9.49 0.33
N THR A 220 18.60 10.33 -0.62
CA THR A 220 19.21 11.64 -0.85
C THR A 220 18.14 12.72 -0.92
N LEU A 221 18.55 13.92 -0.57
CA LEU A 221 17.74 15.12 -0.60
C LEU A 221 18.44 16.19 -1.42
N GLU A 222 17.74 16.75 -2.37
CA GLU A 222 18.15 17.90 -3.16
C GLU A 222 17.15 19.03 -2.93
N LEU A 223 17.64 20.27 -2.83
CA LEU A 223 16.80 21.45 -2.65
C LEU A 223 16.85 22.28 -3.93
N THR A 224 15.68 22.67 -4.40
CA THR A 224 15.52 23.69 -5.44
C THR A 224 15.01 24.98 -4.78
N GLU A 225 14.70 26.01 -5.57
CA GLU A 225 14.08 27.23 -5.04
C GLU A 225 12.76 26.92 -4.31
N GLU A 226 11.89 26.10 -4.91
CA GLU A 226 10.52 25.88 -4.41
C GLU A 226 10.27 24.47 -3.86
N ASP A 227 11.03 23.48 -4.31
CA ASP A 227 10.80 22.06 -4.02
C ASP A 227 11.97 21.39 -3.29
N MET A 228 11.62 20.35 -2.53
CA MET A 228 12.50 19.30 -2.02
C MET A 228 12.35 18.06 -2.89
N ALA A 229 13.44 17.61 -3.50
CA ALA A 229 13.47 16.36 -4.24
C ALA A 229 14.06 15.24 -3.38
N PHE A 230 13.20 14.30 -2.99
CA PHE A 230 13.57 13.08 -2.29
C PHE A 230 13.89 12.02 -3.32
N ALA A 231 15.09 11.45 -3.28
CA ALA A 231 15.41 10.26 -4.06
C ALA A 231 15.76 9.11 -3.13
N PHE A 232 15.22 7.93 -3.38
CA PHE A 232 15.47 6.77 -2.55
C PHE A 232 15.51 5.47 -3.34
N THR A 233 16.34 4.55 -2.89
CA THR A 233 16.49 3.20 -3.45
C THR A 233 16.45 2.20 -2.31
N THR A 234 15.69 1.13 -2.47
CA THR A 234 15.64 0.05 -1.48
C THR A 234 16.94 -0.75 -1.52
N ARG A 235 17.53 -0.98 -0.34
CA ARG A 235 18.78 -1.72 -0.22
C ARG A 235 18.59 -3.17 -0.67
N PRO A 236 19.63 -3.81 -1.24
CA PRO A 236 19.57 -5.20 -1.66
C PRO A 236 19.20 -6.16 -0.51
N LEU A 237 18.52 -7.25 -0.87
CA LEU A 237 18.16 -8.34 0.07
C LEU A 237 19.37 -8.86 0.87
N ALA A 238 20.55 -8.92 0.24
CA ALA A 238 21.78 -9.38 0.87
C ALA A 238 22.30 -8.44 1.98
N GLU A 239 21.89 -7.18 1.99
CA GLU A 239 22.33 -6.16 2.95
C GLU A 239 21.33 -5.93 4.08
N TRP A 240 20.03 -6.14 3.84
CA TRP A 240 18.96 -5.77 4.80
C TRP A 240 17.90 -6.85 5.06
N GLY A 241 17.85 -7.92 4.27
CA GLY A 241 16.72 -8.87 4.33
C GLY A 241 15.54 -8.42 3.46
N ASN A 242 14.36 -9.01 3.65
CA ASN A 242 13.19 -8.71 2.82
C ASN A 242 12.69 -7.29 3.14
N PRO A 243 12.74 -6.34 2.18
CA PRO A 243 12.20 -5.02 2.43
C PRO A 243 10.68 -5.08 2.60
N PRO A 244 10.07 -4.04 3.19
CA PRO A 244 8.63 -3.93 3.24
C PRO A 244 7.99 -4.10 1.85
N PRO A 245 6.81 -4.73 1.75
CA PRO A 245 6.19 -5.03 0.46
C PRO A 245 5.72 -3.78 -0.31
N TRP A 246 5.77 -2.61 0.32
CA TRP A 246 5.49 -1.31 -0.31
C TRP A 246 6.73 -0.53 -0.72
N SER A 247 7.93 -0.97 -0.35
CA SER A 247 9.17 -0.33 -0.78
C SER A 247 9.39 -0.55 -2.29
N PRO A 248 10.03 0.39 -3.01
CA PRO A 248 10.41 0.18 -4.40
C PRO A 248 11.20 -1.13 -4.59
N PRO A 249 11.11 -1.79 -5.77
CA PRO A 249 11.97 -2.93 -6.05
C PRO A 249 13.46 -2.55 -5.90
N PRO A 250 14.29 -3.42 -5.29
CA PRO A 250 15.73 -3.18 -5.19
C PRO A 250 16.35 -2.81 -6.54
N GLY A 251 17.27 -1.85 -6.53
CA GLY A 251 17.94 -1.36 -7.74
C GLY A 251 17.12 -0.36 -8.59
N ARG A 252 15.90 0.00 -8.19
CA ARG A 252 15.16 1.13 -8.77
C ARG A 252 15.19 2.34 -7.84
N THR A 253 15.63 3.47 -8.36
CA THR A 253 15.52 4.75 -7.66
C THR A 253 14.17 5.39 -7.93
N LEU A 254 13.45 5.71 -6.87
CA LEU A 254 12.25 6.53 -6.93
C LEU A 254 12.63 7.97 -6.55
N ARG A 255 12.21 8.94 -7.36
CA ARG A 255 12.44 10.36 -7.11
C ARG A 255 11.10 11.10 -7.05
N LEU A 256 10.87 11.81 -5.95
CA LEU A 256 9.62 12.51 -5.66
C LEU A 256 9.91 13.95 -5.28
N LEU A 257 9.17 14.89 -5.88
CA LEU A 257 9.24 16.30 -5.56
C LEU A 257 8.07 16.70 -4.66
N VAL A 258 8.37 17.54 -3.68
CA VAL A 258 7.40 18.12 -2.75
C VAL A 258 7.73 19.60 -2.56
N PRO A 259 6.73 20.50 -2.59
CA PRO A 259 6.91 21.89 -2.21
C PRO A 259 7.52 22.04 -0.81
N ARG A 260 8.52 22.90 -0.67
CA ARG A 260 9.17 23.18 0.64
C ARG A 260 8.14 23.61 1.69
N ALA A 261 7.14 24.39 1.28
CA ALA A 261 6.05 24.84 2.13
C ALA A 261 5.22 23.70 2.72
N ASP A 262 4.99 22.60 1.98
CA ASP A 262 4.22 21.46 2.48
C ASP A 262 5.00 20.72 3.58
N VAL A 263 6.33 20.65 3.48
CA VAL A 263 7.19 20.03 4.50
C VAL A 263 7.19 20.85 5.78
N THR A 264 7.38 22.16 5.69
CA THR A 264 7.35 23.08 6.84
C THR A 264 5.97 23.11 7.50
N ALA A 265 4.89 23.13 6.71
CA ALA A 265 3.52 23.10 7.24
C ALA A 265 3.22 21.79 7.99
N ALA A 266 3.62 20.64 7.42
CA ALA A 266 3.46 19.35 8.07
C ALA A 266 4.22 19.27 9.39
N TRP A 267 5.44 19.81 9.45
CA TRP A 267 6.23 19.89 10.67
C TRP A 267 5.52 20.70 11.76
N HIS A 268 5.13 21.94 11.45
CA HIS A 268 4.46 22.81 12.44
C HIS A 268 3.15 22.22 12.96
N GLU A 269 2.45 21.44 12.14
CA GLU A 269 1.24 20.74 12.58
C GLU A 269 1.57 19.52 13.46
N ALA A 270 2.66 18.80 13.17
CA ALA A 270 3.02 17.55 13.84
C ALA A 270 3.77 17.76 15.17
N GLU A 271 4.70 18.72 15.21
CA GLU A 271 5.60 19.00 16.33
C GLU A 271 4.89 19.08 17.69
N PRO A 272 3.89 19.95 17.91
CA PRO A 272 3.24 20.06 19.22
C PRO A 272 2.47 18.80 19.61
N LYS A 273 2.07 17.97 18.63
CA LYS A 273 1.41 16.68 18.90
C LYS A 273 2.43 15.65 19.36
N PHE A 274 3.62 15.63 18.75
CA PHE A 274 4.71 14.73 19.12
C PHE A 274 5.34 15.10 20.46
N GLU A 275 5.57 16.38 20.73
CA GLU A 275 6.13 16.84 22.01
C GLU A 275 5.25 16.45 23.21
N ARG A 276 3.92 16.49 23.05
CA ARG A 276 2.96 16.02 24.07
C ARG A 276 3.05 14.51 24.37
N LEU A 277 3.65 13.71 23.49
CA LEU A 277 3.91 12.29 23.79
C LEU A 277 5.21 12.07 24.54
N LEU A 278 6.12 13.05 24.52
CA LEU A 278 7.43 12.98 25.14
C LEU A 278 7.47 13.63 26.53
N SER A 279 6.50 14.51 26.84
CA SER A 279 6.25 15.13 28.15
C SER A 279 5.59 14.17 29.14
#